data_AF-A0A7S2I9M6-F1
#
_entry.id   AF-A0A7S2I9M6-F1
#
_cell.length_a   1.000
_cell.length_b   1.000
_cell.length_c   1.000
_cell.angle_alpha   90.00
_cell.angle_beta   90.00
_cell.angle_gamma   90.00
#
_symmetry.space_group_name_H-M   'P 1'
#
loop_
_entity.id
_entity.type
_entity.pdbx_description
1 polymer ?
#
loop_
_entity_poly.entity_id
_entity_poly.type
_entity_poly.pdbx_seq_one_letter_code
_entity_poly.pdbx_strand_id
1 'polypeptide(L)'
;LGIVPLPRDIMVLVGADNQNNPVTACCSCCCACILELFNRVLKFMTRNAYVDTALNSNDFCKAAYHSGMVLAHYSSEVATVNVATVIFQIAGFGGIAAAGGALTHVLCKRVERYSHESSPHYVEYPFL
;
A
#
# COMPACT_ATOMS: atom_id res chain seq x y z
N LEU A 1 8.14 -16.44 -3.82
CA LEU A 1 7.11 -17.43 -4.18
C LEU A 1 6.04 -17.43 -3.10
N GLY A 2 4.90 -16.78 -3.35
CA GLY A 2 3.87 -16.57 -2.34
C GLY A 2 2.92 -17.76 -2.26
N ILE A 3 2.90 -18.45 -1.11
CA ILE A 3 1.96 -19.54 -0.80
C ILE A 3 0.59 -18.97 -0.34
N VAL A 4 0.56 -17.71 0.11
CA VAL A 4 -0.60 -17.04 0.71
C VAL A 4 -1.49 -16.17 -0.22
N PRO A 5 -1.07 -15.67 -1.41
CA PRO A 5 -1.99 -14.95 -2.29
C PRO A 5 -3.06 -15.88 -2.91
N LEU A 6 -2.73 -17.16 -3.12
CA LEU A 6 -3.64 -18.16 -3.66
C LEU A 6 -4.91 -18.36 -2.83
N PRO A 7 -4.85 -18.61 -1.50
CA PRO A 7 -6.07 -18.75 -0.69
C PRO A 7 -6.89 -17.45 -0.59
N ARG A 8 -6.25 -16.26 -0.66
CA ARG A 8 -6.97 -14.98 -0.68
C ARG A 8 -7.80 -14.83 -1.96
N ASP A 9 -7.21 -15.09 -3.11
CA ASP A 9 -7.91 -14.95 -4.40
C ASP A 9 -9.06 -15.96 -4.53
N ILE A 10 -8.88 -17.20 -4.05
CA ILE A 10 -9.94 -18.21 -3.99
C ILE A 10 -11.10 -17.75 -3.10
N MET A 11 -10.80 -17.11 -1.96
CA MET A 11 -11.82 -16.72 -0.99
C MET A 11 -12.63 -15.48 -1.42
N VAL A 12 -12.00 -14.55 -2.14
CA VAL A 12 -12.69 -13.42 -2.80
C VAL A 12 -13.59 -13.92 -3.93
N LEU A 13 -13.13 -14.91 -4.72
CA LEU A 13 -13.93 -15.55 -5.76
C LEU A 13 -15.15 -16.28 -5.20
N VAL A 14 -15.01 -17.04 -4.12
CA VAL A 14 -16.14 -17.73 -3.45
C VAL A 14 -17.12 -16.73 -2.81
N GLY A 15 -16.64 -15.58 -2.32
CA GLY A 15 -17.50 -14.49 -1.85
C GLY A 15 -18.29 -13.80 -2.97
N ALA A 16 -17.72 -13.69 -4.16
CA ALA A 16 -18.37 -13.08 -5.33
C ALA A 16 -19.43 -13.98 -5.98
N ASP A 17 -19.34 -15.32 -5.82
CA ASP A 17 -20.29 -16.30 -6.35
C ASP A 17 -21.57 -16.42 -5.47
N ASN A 18 -21.50 -16.05 -4.18
CA ASN A 18 -22.60 -16.15 -3.21
C ASN A 18 -23.28 -14.79 -2.90
N GLN A 19 -23.77 -14.09 -3.93
CA GLN A 19 -24.28 -12.71 -3.84
C GLN A 19 -25.55 -12.51 -2.98
N ASN A 20 -26.16 -13.57 -2.43
CA ASN A 20 -27.47 -13.50 -1.76
C ASN A 20 -27.47 -13.73 -0.24
N ASN A 21 -26.31 -13.88 0.43
CA ASN A 21 -26.29 -14.06 1.89
C ASN A 21 -25.31 -13.08 2.59
N PRO A 22 -25.82 -12.15 3.43
CA PRO A 22 -25.01 -11.14 4.11
C PRO A 22 -23.97 -11.74 5.08
N VAL A 23 -24.19 -12.96 5.54
CA VAL A 23 -23.26 -13.67 6.44
C VAL A 23 -21.96 -14.05 5.72
N THR A 24 -22.04 -14.51 4.47
CA THR A 24 -20.87 -14.88 3.66
C THR A 24 -20.04 -13.66 3.26
N ALA A 25 -20.67 -12.51 3.02
CA ALA A 25 -19.97 -11.25 2.75
C ALA A 25 -19.19 -10.74 3.98
N CYS A 26 -19.77 -10.86 5.18
CA CYS A 26 -19.11 -10.48 6.42
C CYS A 26 -17.94 -11.43 6.76
N CYS A 27 -18.16 -12.74 6.67
CA CYS A 27 -17.11 -13.73 6.97
C CYS A 27 -15.94 -13.68 5.97
N SER A 28 -16.20 -13.45 4.69
CA SER A 28 -15.14 -13.31 3.67
C SER A 28 -14.27 -12.06 3.90
N CYS A 29 -14.89 -10.93 4.28
CA CYS A 29 -14.16 -9.71 4.62
C CYS A 29 -13.26 -9.87 5.86
N CYS A 30 -13.79 -10.43 6.95
CA CYS A 30 -13.04 -10.64 8.19
C CYS A 30 -11.85 -11.58 8.00
N CYS A 31 -12.04 -12.70 7.30
CA CYS A 31 -10.98 -13.66 7.05
C CYS A 31 -9.94 -13.15 6.03
N ALA A 32 -10.35 -12.38 5.01
CA ALA A 32 -9.40 -11.73 4.10
C ALA A 32 -8.49 -10.74 4.84
N CYS A 33 -9.05 -9.96 5.76
CA CYS A 33 -8.28 -9.03 6.60
C CYS A 33 -7.26 -9.76 7.50
N ILE A 34 -7.68 -10.84 8.17
CA ILE A 34 -6.78 -11.63 9.04
C ILE A 34 -5.67 -12.30 8.21
N LEU A 35 -5.98 -12.83 7.04
CA LEU A 35 -4.98 -13.44 6.15
C LEU A 35 -4.01 -12.40 5.58
N GLU A 36 -4.46 -11.18 5.29
CA GLU A 36 -3.58 -10.09 4.89
C GLU A 36 -2.64 -9.66 6.01
N LEU A 37 -3.17 -9.51 7.23
CA LEU A 37 -2.37 -9.17 8.40
C LEU A 37 -1.31 -10.24 8.66
N PHE A 38 -1.70 -11.52 8.62
CA PHE A 38 -0.80 -12.65 8.81
C PHE A 38 0.29 -12.71 7.72
N ASN A 39 -0.06 -12.46 6.46
CA ASN A 39 0.90 -12.41 5.35
C ASN A 39 1.90 -11.25 5.51
N ARG A 40 1.43 -10.09 5.97
CA ARG A 40 2.29 -8.93 6.26
C ARG A 40 3.27 -9.24 7.39
N VAL A 41 2.80 -9.86 8.47
CA VAL A 41 3.65 -10.26 9.61
C VAL A 41 4.69 -11.29 9.18
N LEU A 42 4.31 -12.32 8.42
CA LEU A 42 5.25 -13.33 7.94
C LEU A 42 6.28 -12.76 6.96
N LYS A 43 5.88 -11.88 6.03
CA LYS A 43 6.83 -11.19 5.14
C LYS A 43 7.77 -10.28 5.92
N PHE A 44 7.26 -9.57 6.92
CA PHE A 44 8.05 -8.71 7.77
C PHE A 44 9.10 -9.52 8.56
N MET A 45 8.68 -10.59 9.23
CA MET A 45 9.58 -11.52 9.91
C MET A 45 10.64 -12.09 8.96
N THR A 46 10.25 -12.54 7.77
CA THR A 46 11.18 -13.15 6.82
C THR A 46 12.23 -12.14 6.33
N ARG A 47 11.83 -10.88 6.06
CA ARG A 47 12.76 -9.82 5.63
C ARG A 47 13.74 -9.44 6.76
N ASN A 48 13.24 -9.29 7.98
CA ASN A 48 14.08 -8.91 9.13
C ASN A 48 15.01 -10.07 9.54
N ALA A 49 14.51 -11.30 9.53
CA ALA A 49 15.30 -12.51 9.73
C ALA A 49 16.41 -12.64 8.69
N TYR A 50 16.14 -12.30 7.42
CA TYR A 50 17.15 -12.34 6.36
C TYR A 50 18.25 -11.29 6.56
N VAL A 51 17.89 -10.08 7.00
CA VAL A 51 18.85 -9.02 7.34
C VAL A 51 19.71 -9.43 8.53
N ASP A 52 19.12 -9.98 9.60
CA ASP A 52 19.87 -10.45 10.77
C ASP A 52 20.69 -11.71 10.48
N THR A 53 20.22 -12.59 9.60
CA THR A 53 21.01 -13.72 9.07
C THR A 53 22.24 -13.23 8.33
N ALA A 54 22.11 -12.17 7.51
CA ALA A 54 23.24 -11.59 6.78
C ALA A 54 24.26 -10.91 7.71
N LEU A 55 23.79 -10.29 8.80
CA LEU A 55 24.66 -9.59 9.76
C LEU A 55 25.33 -10.54 10.76
N ASN A 56 24.60 -11.52 11.28
CA ASN A 56 25.03 -12.39 12.38
C ASN A 56 25.33 -13.84 11.95
N SER A 57 25.14 -14.21 10.67
CA SER A 57 25.38 -15.56 10.13
C SER A 57 24.67 -16.69 10.91
N ASN A 58 23.50 -16.40 11.47
CA ASN A 58 22.70 -17.34 12.26
C ASN A 58 21.68 -18.10 11.41
N ASP A 59 21.27 -19.29 11.86
CA ASP A 59 20.16 -20.01 11.25
C ASP A 59 18.87 -19.18 11.24
N PHE A 60 18.07 -19.32 10.18
CA PHE A 60 16.88 -18.50 9.92
C PHE A 60 15.93 -18.39 11.13
N CYS A 61 15.68 -19.49 11.85
CA CYS A 61 14.79 -19.48 13.01
C CYS A 61 15.36 -18.69 14.21
N LYS A 62 16.69 -18.75 14.41
CA LYS A 62 17.38 -18.00 15.46
C LYS A 62 17.44 -16.51 15.11
N ALA A 63 17.75 -16.21 13.86
CA ALA A 63 17.76 -14.85 13.33
C ALA A 63 16.37 -14.22 13.36
N ALA A 64 15.31 -14.96 13.01
CA ALA A 64 13.93 -14.48 13.08
C ALA A 64 13.50 -14.15 14.51
N TYR A 65 13.85 -15.00 15.47
CA TYR A 65 13.56 -14.75 16.89
C TYR A 65 14.31 -13.53 17.41
N HIS A 66 15.61 -13.43 17.12
CA HIS A 66 16.45 -12.31 17.54
C HIS A 66 15.99 -10.99 16.93
N SER A 67 15.74 -10.96 15.62
CA SER A 67 15.17 -9.81 14.91
C SER A 67 13.83 -9.39 15.53
N GLY A 68 12.93 -10.35 15.76
CA GLY A 68 11.62 -10.10 16.36
C GLY A 68 11.70 -9.53 17.77
N MET A 69 12.65 -10.01 18.58
CA MET A 69 12.91 -9.49 19.92
C MET A 69 13.46 -8.07 19.89
N VAL A 70 14.38 -7.76 18.98
CA VAL A 70 14.91 -6.40 18.79
C VAL A 70 13.78 -5.45 18.37
N LEU A 71 12.93 -5.87 17.44
CA LEU A 71 11.75 -5.12 17.01
C LEU A 71 10.74 -4.88 18.14
N ALA A 72 10.57 -5.85 19.05
CA ALA A 72 9.72 -5.68 20.22
C ALA A 72 10.36 -4.75 21.27
N HIS A 73 11.67 -4.87 21.49
CA HIS A 73 12.42 -4.08 22.46
C HIS A 73 12.52 -2.61 22.07
N TYR A 74 12.78 -2.32 20.79
CA TYR A 74 12.83 -0.97 20.22
C TYR A 74 11.53 -0.59 19.50
N SER A 75 10.41 -1.17 19.91
CA SER A 75 9.10 -0.96 19.26
C SER A 75 8.66 0.51 19.24
N SER A 76 9.04 1.29 20.25
CA SER A 76 8.80 2.73 20.30
C SER A 76 9.55 3.49 19.20
N GLU A 77 10.84 3.21 19.02
CA GLU A 77 11.67 3.86 18.00
C GLU A 77 11.24 3.46 16.59
N VAL A 78 10.94 2.17 16.39
CA VAL A 78 10.41 1.65 15.13
C VAL A 78 9.06 2.29 14.80
N ALA A 79 8.20 2.50 15.80
CA ALA A 79 6.94 3.21 15.62
C ALA A 79 7.18 4.67 15.19
N THR A 80 8.13 5.38 15.80
CA THR A 80 8.49 6.75 15.41
C THR A 80 8.99 6.82 13.97
N VAL A 81 9.84 5.89 13.55
CA VAL A 81 10.34 5.82 12.17
C VAL A 81 9.22 5.52 11.18
N ASN A 82 8.28 4.64 11.54
CA ASN A 82 7.12 4.34 10.70
C ASN A 82 6.23 5.58 10.52
N VAL A 83 5.97 6.34 11.58
CA VAL A 83 5.23 7.61 11.51
C VAL A 83 5.94 8.63 10.62
N ALA A 84 7.26 8.78 10.77
CA ALA A 84 8.03 9.66 9.91
C ALA A 84 7.92 9.26 8.42
N THR A 85 7.99 7.95 8.14
CA THR A 85 7.85 7.41 6.78
C THR A 85 6.48 7.71 6.18
N VAL A 86 5.41 7.58 6.97
CA VAL A 86 4.04 7.91 6.53
C VAL A 86 3.92 9.40 6.18
N ILE A 87 4.54 10.28 6.98
CA ILE A 87 4.54 11.73 6.70
C ILE A 87 5.23 12.01 5.36
N PHE A 88 6.39 11.42 5.10
CA PHE A 88 7.09 11.58 3.82
C PHE A 88 6.29 11.01 2.63
N GLN A 89 5.60 9.89 2.81
CA GLN A 89 4.75 9.31 1.77
C GLN A 89 3.57 10.21 1.42
N ILE A 90 2.87 10.74 2.43
CA ILE A 90 1.74 11.66 2.23
C ILE A 90 2.24 12.96 1.57
N ALA A 91 3.35 13.51 2.05
CA ALA A 91 3.94 14.71 1.48
C ALA A 91 4.37 14.51 0.02
N GLY A 92 4.99 13.36 -0.30
CA GLY A 92 5.37 13.01 -1.67
C GLY A 92 4.16 12.87 -2.58
N PHE A 93 3.13 12.13 -2.16
CA PHE A 93 1.91 11.95 -2.94
C PHE A 93 1.17 13.29 -3.16
N GLY A 94 1.03 14.09 -2.10
CA GLY A 94 0.42 15.42 -2.18
C GLY A 94 1.20 16.37 -3.09
N GLY A 95 2.53 16.34 -3.02
CA GLY A 95 3.41 17.13 -3.89
C GLY A 95 3.26 16.75 -5.37
N ILE A 96 3.22 15.46 -5.68
CA ILE A 96 3.03 14.97 -7.05
C ILE A 96 1.64 15.37 -7.58
N ALA A 97 0.60 15.21 -6.76
CA ALA A 97 -0.76 15.61 -7.12
C ALA A 97 -0.87 17.13 -7.37
N ALA A 98 -0.28 17.94 -6.49
CA ALA A 98 -0.28 19.40 -6.63
C ALA A 98 0.52 19.85 -7.85
N ALA A 99 1.68 19.27 -8.11
CA ALA A 99 2.50 19.58 -9.28
C ALA A 99 1.79 19.18 -10.57
N GLY A 100 1.16 18.01 -10.62
CA GLY A 100 0.36 17.56 -11.77
C GLY A 100 -0.84 18.48 -12.03
N GLY A 101 -1.56 18.88 -10.99
CA GLY A 101 -2.67 19.83 -11.08
C GLY A 101 -2.22 21.21 -11.56
N ALA A 102 -1.15 21.76 -10.98
CA ALA A 102 -0.58 23.05 -11.37
C ALA A 102 -0.08 23.05 -12.82
N LEU A 103 0.62 21.98 -13.22
CA LEU A 103 1.10 21.80 -14.59
C LEU A 103 -0.06 21.73 -15.57
N THR A 104 -1.09 20.94 -15.27
CA THR A 104 -2.30 20.83 -16.10
C THR A 104 -3.01 22.18 -16.21
N HIS A 105 -3.13 22.92 -15.11
CA HIS A 105 -3.73 24.25 -15.12
C HIS A 105 -2.92 25.26 -15.96
N VAL A 106 -1.59 25.23 -15.88
CA VAL A 106 -0.73 26.08 -16.73
C VAL A 106 -0.85 25.70 -18.21
N LEU A 107 -0.88 24.40 -18.53
CA LEU A 107 -1.02 23.92 -19.90
C LEU A 107 -2.37 24.33 -20.52
N CYS A 108 -3.48 24.20 -19.78
CA CYS A 108 -4.80 24.63 -20.24
C CYS A 108 -4.88 26.14 -20.51
N LYS A 109 -4.12 26.97 -19.79
CA LYS A 109 -4.10 28.43 -19.98
C LYS A 109 -3.09 28.93 -21.01
N ARG A 110 -1.99 28.20 -21.25
CA ARG A 110 -0.89 28.65 -22.11
C ARG A 110 -0.89 28.05 -23.51
N VAL A 111 -1.56 26.92 -23.71
CA VAL A 111 -1.61 26.24 -25.01
C VAL A 111 -2.90 26.63 -25.73
N GLU A 112 -2.76 27.31 -26.87
CA GLU A 112 -3.89 27.78 -27.72
C GLU A 112 -4.85 26.66 -28.16
N ARG A 113 -4.35 25.41 -28.23
CA ARG A 113 -5.15 24.21 -28.53
C ARG A 113 -6.22 23.87 -27.49
N TYR A 114 -6.10 24.38 -26.26
CA TYR A 114 -7.09 24.16 -25.19
C TYR A 114 -7.83 25.44 -24.77
N SER A 115 -7.33 26.63 -25.16
CA SER A 115 -7.92 27.91 -24.76
C SER A 115 -8.84 28.55 -25.81
N HIS A 116 -8.80 28.11 -27.08
CA HIS A 116 -9.66 28.65 -28.13
C HIS A 116 -10.98 27.90 -28.27
N GLU A 117 -12.08 28.64 -28.22
CA GLU A 117 -13.48 28.17 -28.37
C GLU A 117 -13.75 27.45 -29.70
N SER A 118 -12.92 27.68 -30.73
CA SER A 118 -13.05 27.07 -32.05
C SER A 118 -12.38 25.69 -32.18
N SER A 119 -11.67 25.22 -31.15
CA SER A 119 -10.98 23.93 -31.17
C SER A 119 -11.85 22.80 -30.56
N PRO A 120 -11.86 21.58 -31.13
CA PRO A 120 -12.69 20.47 -30.64
C PRO A 120 -12.26 19.90 -29.27
N HIS A 121 -11.23 20.48 -28.64
CA HIS A 121 -10.70 20.07 -27.34
C HIS A 121 -10.72 21.22 -26.32
N TYR A 122 -11.56 22.24 -26.55
CA TYR A 122 -11.75 23.37 -25.64
C TYR A 122 -12.28 22.93 -24.26
N VAL A 123 -11.70 23.47 -23.20
CA VAL A 123 -12.09 23.20 -21.81
C VAL A 123 -12.71 24.46 -21.21
N GLU A 124 -14.04 24.50 -21.14
CA GLU A 124 -14.82 25.67 -20.69
C GLU A 124 -14.65 25.95 -19.18
N TYR A 125 -14.41 24.91 -18.37
CA TYR A 125 -14.20 25.01 -16.93
C TYR A 125 -13.04 24.12 -16.46
N PRO A 126 -11.81 24.65 -16.39
CA PRO A 126 -10.66 23.88 -15.90
C PRO A 126 -10.61 23.81 -14.35
N PHE A 127 -11.67 24.22 -13.65
CA PHE A 127 -11.80 24.16 -12.20
C PHE A 127 -13.15 23.53 -11.84
N LEU A 128 -13.14 22.72 -10.78
CA LEU A 128 -14.34 22.22 -10.12
C LEU A 128 -15.05 23.35 -9.39
#